data_AF-A0A9W4ED68-F1
#
_entry.id   AF-A0A9W4ED68-F1
#
_cell.length_a   1.000
_cell.length_b   1.000
_cell.length_c   1.000
_cell.angle_alpha   90.00
_cell.angle_beta   90.00
_cell.angle_gamma   90.00
#
_symmetry.space_group_name_H-M   'P 1'
#
loop_
_entity.id
_entity.type
_entity.pdbx_description
1 polymer ?
#
loop_
_entity_poly.entity_id
_entity_poly.type
_entity_poly.pdbx_seq_one_letter_code
_entity_poly.pdbx_strand_id
1 'polypeptide(L)'
;MRQVGACARLWTQTPPPEHTRTGLHIVPNGGIMRFMVEASKIPITVTFEPSGAEYVVESGDHLIIEWPNGPGGLLGSVEHSPDGLVIGEPGNGLSRIWRSSGEELSILG
;
A
#
# COMPACT_ATOMS: atom_id res chain seq x y z
N MET A 1 -18.64 -1.50 24.11
CA MET A 1 -18.24 -2.14 22.84
C MET A 1 -16.87 -1.59 22.48
N ARG A 2 -15.82 -2.42 22.42
CA ARG A 2 -14.46 -1.97 22.09
C ARG A 2 -14.26 -2.08 20.58
N GLN A 3 -14.12 -0.94 19.92
CA GLN A 3 -13.80 -0.83 18.50
C GLN A 3 -12.31 -1.17 18.33
N VAL A 4 -12.02 -2.36 17.79
CA VAL A 4 -10.65 -2.78 17.46
C VAL A 4 -10.44 -2.42 15.99
N GLY A 5 -9.92 -1.23 15.73
CA GLY A 5 -9.64 -0.77 14.37
C GLY A 5 -8.52 -1.61 13.74
N ALA A 6 -8.71 -1.99 12.49
CA ALA A 6 -7.62 -2.48 11.64
C ALA A 6 -6.47 -1.47 11.68
N CYS A 7 -5.26 -1.94 11.97
CA CYS A 7 -4.06 -1.13 11.95
C CYS A 7 -3.25 -1.55 10.72
N ALA A 8 -3.41 -0.83 9.61
CA ALA A 8 -2.44 -0.86 8.53
C ALA A 8 -1.20 -0.08 8.95
N ARG A 9 -0.02 -0.72 8.92
CA ARG A 9 1.25 -0.08 9.29
C ARG A 9 2.12 0.05 8.04
N LEU A 10 2.26 1.29 7.57
CA LEU A 10 3.09 1.64 6.42
C LEU A 10 4.55 1.80 6.89
N TRP A 11 5.44 0.90 6.48
CA TRP A 11 6.87 1.00 6.79
C TRP A 11 7.66 1.52 5.58
N THR A 12 8.61 2.43 5.83
CA THR A 12 9.70 2.79 4.91
C THR A 12 10.98 2.07 5.37
N GLN A 13 11.88 1.70 4.44
CA GLN A 13 13.12 0.95 4.74
C GLN A 13 14.21 1.76 5.48
N THR A 14 13.90 2.89 6.11
CA THR A 14 14.82 3.57 7.04
C THR A 14 14.08 3.97 8.31
N PRO A 15 14.60 3.63 9.51
CA PRO A 15 13.96 4.01 10.76
C PRO A 15 13.88 5.55 10.84
N PRO A 16 12.70 6.13 11.11
CA PRO A 16 12.58 7.57 11.27
C PRO A 16 13.27 8.00 12.57
N PRO A 17 13.81 9.23 12.65
CA PRO A 17 14.15 9.83 13.94
C PRO A 17 12.88 9.89 14.79
N GLU A 18 13.02 9.53 16.07
CA GLU A 18 11.94 9.67 17.05
C GLU A 18 11.32 11.08 16.99
N HIS A 19 10.00 11.14 17.05
CA HIS A 19 9.16 12.35 16.91
C HIS A 19 8.89 12.82 15.47
N THR A 20 8.10 12.09 14.69
CA THR A 20 7.21 12.75 13.71
C THR A 20 5.90 12.00 13.52
N ARG A 21 4.81 12.77 13.71
CA ARG A 21 3.41 12.56 13.33
C ARG A 21 3.22 11.70 12.07
N THR A 22 2.15 10.91 12.06
CA THR A 22 1.54 10.29 10.88
C THR A 22 1.53 11.26 9.71
N GLY A 23 2.34 10.96 8.69
CA GLY A 23 2.49 11.75 7.47
C GLY A 23 3.07 10.85 6.39
N LEU A 24 2.42 10.83 5.23
CA LEU A 24 2.90 10.16 4.02
C LEU A 24 4.22 10.82 3.61
N HIS A 25 5.34 10.11 3.72
CA HIS A 25 6.63 10.59 3.22
C HIS A 25 7.10 9.68 2.09
N ILE A 26 6.89 10.16 0.87
CA ILE A 26 7.27 9.51 -0.37
C ILE A 26 8.79 9.64 -0.52
N VAL A 27 9.52 8.51 -0.57
CA VAL A 27 10.96 8.50 -0.85
C VAL A 27 11.17 8.02 -2.29
N PRO A 28 11.47 8.93 -3.25
CA PRO A 28 11.74 8.52 -4.63
C PRO A 28 13.10 7.81 -4.71
N ASN A 29 13.08 6.52 -5.05
CA ASN A 29 14.28 5.77 -5.44
C ASN A 29 14.27 5.61 -6.96
N GLY A 30 15.12 6.36 -7.68
CA GLY A 30 15.32 6.15 -9.12
C GLY A 30 14.09 6.30 -10.00
N GLY A 31 13.05 7.02 -9.55
CA GLY A 31 11.79 7.15 -10.27
C GLY A 31 10.80 6.01 -9.99
N ILE A 32 10.89 5.35 -8.84
CA ILE A 32 9.94 4.31 -8.41
C ILE A 32 9.51 4.60 -6.96
N MET A 33 8.21 4.43 -6.69
CA MET A 33 7.65 4.40 -5.33
C MET A 33 7.35 2.96 -4.93
N ARG A 34 7.63 2.64 -3.66
CA ARG A 34 7.35 1.34 -3.09
C ARG A 34 6.82 1.48 -1.68
N PHE A 35 5.78 0.73 -1.35
CA PHE A 35 5.21 0.70 -0.02
C PHE A 35 4.63 -0.67 0.34
N MET A 36 4.34 -0.86 1.63
CA MET A 36 3.85 -2.12 2.19
C MET A 36 2.50 -1.92 2.86
N VAL A 37 1.57 -2.83 2.57
CA VAL A 37 0.27 -2.92 3.24
C VAL A 37 0.25 -4.20 4.04
N GLU A 38 0.17 -4.08 5.37
CA GLU A 38 0.22 -5.21 6.31
C GLU A 38 -1.10 -5.34 7.06
N ALA A 39 -1.61 -6.58 7.14
CA ALA A 39 -2.78 -6.92 7.93
C ALA A 39 -2.34 -7.44 9.31
N SER A 40 -2.28 -6.58 10.31
CA SER A 40 -1.61 -6.92 11.57
C SER A 40 -2.38 -7.86 12.51
N LYS A 41 -3.71 -7.84 12.53
CA LYS A 41 -4.54 -8.57 13.52
C LYS A 41 -5.73 -9.29 12.93
N ILE A 42 -6.38 -8.67 11.96
CA ILE A 42 -7.51 -9.22 11.22
C ILE A 42 -7.19 -9.13 9.73
N PRO A 43 -7.71 -10.04 8.91
CA PRO A 43 -7.61 -9.89 7.47
C PRO A 43 -8.23 -8.56 7.02
N ILE A 44 -7.67 -7.98 5.96
CA ILE A 44 -8.22 -6.78 5.31
C ILE A 44 -8.36 -7.02 3.82
N THR A 45 -9.34 -6.39 3.19
CA THR A 45 -9.43 -6.33 1.73
C THR A 45 -8.73 -5.09 1.23
N VAL A 46 -7.88 -5.25 0.22
CA VAL A 46 -7.21 -4.16 -0.50
C VAL A 46 -7.82 -4.08 -1.89
N THR A 47 -8.45 -2.96 -2.21
CA THR A 47 -9.08 -2.69 -3.51
C THR A 47 -8.23 -1.67 -4.27
N PHE A 48 -7.93 -1.95 -5.54
CA PHE A 48 -7.17 -1.07 -6.43
C PHE A 48 -8.12 -0.40 -7.43
N GLU A 49 -8.02 0.92 -7.55
CA GLU A 49 -8.86 1.74 -8.45
C GLU A 49 -7.96 2.45 -9.47
N PRO A 50 -8.28 2.46 -10.77
CA PRO A 50 -9.57 2.08 -11.36
C PRO A 50 -9.67 0.62 -11.79
N SER A 51 -8.63 -0.21 -11.58
CA SER A 51 -8.65 -1.60 -12.07
C SER A 51 -9.75 -2.47 -11.47
N GLY A 52 -10.25 -2.10 -10.28
CA GLY A 52 -11.20 -2.87 -9.50
C GLY A 52 -10.60 -4.16 -8.93
N ALA A 53 -9.27 -4.31 -8.93
CA ALA A 53 -8.63 -5.52 -8.43
C ALA A 53 -8.72 -5.58 -6.89
N GLU A 54 -9.12 -6.73 -6.36
CA GLU A 54 -9.27 -6.93 -4.92
C GLU A 54 -8.37 -8.06 -4.42
N TYR A 55 -7.69 -7.82 -3.31
CA TYR A 55 -6.84 -8.82 -2.65
C TYR A 55 -7.14 -8.87 -1.16
N VAL A 56 -7.38 -10.06 -0.64
CA VAL A 56 -7.43 -10.30 0.81
C VAL A 56 -6.00 -10.48 1.31
N VAL A 57 -5.64 -9.69 2.33
CA VAL A 57 -4.37 -9.80 3.04
C VAL A 57 -4.65 -10.44 4.38
N GLU A 58 -4.15 -11.66 4.58
CA GLU A 58 -4.37 -12.44 5.80
C GLU A 58 -3.64 -11.84 7.01
N SER A 59 -4.14 -12.14 8.21
CA SER A 59 -3.50 -11.66 9.44
C SER A 59 -2.05 -12.15 9.56
N GLY A 60 -1.11 -11.22 9.72
CA GLY A 60 0.34 -11.46 9.71
C GLY A 60 0.98 -11.45 8.32
N ASP A 61 0.19 -11.27 7.26
CA ASP A 61 0.67 -11.16 5.87
C ASP A 61 0.77 -9.68 5.44
N HIS A 62 1.44 -9.46 4.31
CA HIS A 62 1.55 -8.15 3.69
C HIS A 62 1.61 -8.23 2.16
N LEU A 63 1.20 -7.13 1.54
CA LEU A 63 1.47 -6.84 0.13
C LEU A 63 2.60 -5.82 0.03
N ILE A 64 3.47 -6.03 -0.94
CA ILE A 64 4.39 -5.01 -1.43
C ILE A 64 3.82 -4.48 -2.74
N ILE A 65 3.77 -3.16 -2.85
CA ILE A 65 3.23 -2.46 -4.02
C ILE A 65 4.29 -1.50 -4.53
N GLU A 66 4.51 -1.52 -5.84
CA GLU A 66 5.50 -0.70 -6.51
C GLU A 66 4.93 -0.09 -7.79
N TRP A 67 5.16 1.20 -8.02
CA TRP A 67 4.84 1.84 -9.29
C TRP A 67 5.86 2.93 -9.65
N PRO A 68 6.06 3.20 -10.96
CA PRO A 68 6.97 4.24 -11.41
C PRO A 68 6.48 5.64 -10.99
N ASN A 69 7.37 6.41 -10.40
CA ASN A 69 7.22 7.83 -10.14
C ASN A 69 7.59 8.62 -11.41
N GLY A 70 6.60 8.93 -12.25
CA GLY A 70 6.78 9.79 -13.42
C GLY A 70 6.80 11.28 -13.05
N PRO A 71 7.60 12.13 -13.73
CA PRO A 71 7.55 13.57 -13.52
C PRO A 71 6.15 14.11 -13.81
N GLY A 72 5.49 14.67 -12.80
CA GLY A 72 4.13 15.20 -12.90
C GLY A 72 3.01 14.14 -12.84
N GLY A 73 3.34 12.88 -12.55
CA GLY A 73 2.34 11.82 -12.36
C GLY A 73 1.52 12.04 -11.08
N LEU A 74 0.23 11.71 -11.14
CA LEU A 74 -0.61 11.66 -9.94
C LEU A 74 0.03 10.71 -8.93
N LEU A 75 0.26 11.22 -7.73
CA LEU A 75 0.58 10.38 -6.59
C LEU A 75 -0.64 9.50 -6.37
N GLY A 76 -0.48 8.18 -6.48
CA GLY A 76 -1.56 7.27 -6.10
C GLY A 76 -2.10 7.61 -4.71
N SER A 77 -3.38 7.36 -4.47
CA SER A 77 -4.02 7.64 -3.20
C SER A 77 -4.12 6.37 -2.35
N VAL A 78 -4.20 6.55 -1.04
CA VAL A 78 -4.54 5.48 -0.10
C VAL A 78 -5.66 5.99 0.79
N GLU A 79 -6.79 5.30 0.76
CA GLU A 79 -7.94 5.56 1.63
C GLU A 79 -8.15 4.36 2.55
N HIS A 80 -8.27 4.62 3.85
CA HIS A 80 -8.40 3.58 4.86
C HIS A 80 -9.81 3.58 5.43
N SER A 81 -10.49 2.44 5.37
CA SER A 81 -11.77 2.21 6.02
C SER A 81 -11.61 1.20 7.17
N PRO A 82 -12.62 1.03 8.05
CA PRO A 82 -12.53 0.04 9.13
C PRO A 82 -12.39 -1.42 8.65
N ASP A 83 -12.86 -1.70 7.44
CA ASP A 83 -13.00 -3.02 6.82
C ASP A 83 -12.03 -3.28 5.65
N GLY A 84 -11.32 -2.25 5.19
CA GLY A 84 -10.43 -2.39 4.06
C GLY A 84 -9.58 -1.16 3.76
N LEU A 85 -8.90 -1.24 2.63
CA LEU A 85 -8.01 -0.19 2.15
C LEU A 85 -8.20 -0.05 0.64
N VAL A 86 -8.48 1.16 0.18
CA VAL A 86 -8.58 1.48 -1.24
C VAL A 86 -7.29 2.16 -1.68
N ILE A 87 -6.73 1.70 -2.79
CA ILE A 87 -5.53 2.24 -3.42
C ILE A 87 -5.92 2.83 -4.75
N GLY A 88 -5.87 4.15 -4.87
CA GLY A 88 -5.97 4.82 -6.16
C GLY A 88 -4.65 4.68 -6.90
N GLU A 89 -4.64 3.90 -7.95
CA GLU A 89 -3.48 3.67 -8.80
C GLU A 89 -3.14 4.92 -9.60
N PRO A 90 -1.84 5.21 -9.80
CA PRO A 90 -1.44 6.29 -10.68
C PRO A 90 -1.84 5.94 -12.11
N GLY A 91 -2.71 6.76 -12.73
CA GLY A 91 -3.29 6.48 -14.06
C GLY A 91 -2.33 6.42 -15.26
N ASN A 92 -1.02 6.38 -15.02
CA ASN A 92 0.01 6.47 -16.05
C ASN A 92 1.10 5.38 -15.91
N GLY A 93 0.95 4.42 -15.00
CA GLY A 93 2.04 3.51 -14.62
C GLY A 93 1.57 2.10 -14.29
N LEU A 94 2.43 1.13 -14.60
CA LEU A 94 2.24 -0.24 -14.18
C LEU A 94 2.50 -0.36 -12.67
N SER A 95 1.47 -0.71 -11.90
CA SER A 95 1.60 -1.13 -10.50
C SER A 95 1.95 -2.61 -10.45
N ARG A 96 3.02 -2.97 -9.75
CA ARG A 96 3.38 -4.36 -9.48
C ARG A 96 3.07 -4.70 -8.03
N ILE A 97 2.50 -5.88 -7.81
CA ILE A 97 2.03 -6.32 -6.49
C ILE A 97 2.64 -7.68 -6.18
N TRP A 98 3.20 -7.81 -4.98
CA TRP A 98 3.73 -9.08 -4.47
C TRP A 98 3.16 -9.40 -3.09
N ARG A 99 2.99 -10.68 -2.79
CA ARG A 99 2.76 -11.17 -1.42
C ARG A 99 4.05 -11.21 -0.61
N SER A 100 3.92 -11.37 0.72
CA SER A 100 5.05 -11.58 1.62
C SER A 100 5.93 -12.79 1.24
N SER A 101 5.35 -13.79 0.58
CA SER A 101 6.04 -14.97 0.05
C SER A 101 6.98 -14.65 -1.12
N GLY A 102 6.88 -13.45 -1.70
CA GLY A 102 7.58 -13.06 -2.93
C GLY A 102 6.83 -13.43 -4.22
N GLU A 103 5.66 -14.05 -4.14
CA GLU A 103 4.78 -14.30 -5.29
C GLU A 103 4.29 -12.98 -5.88
N GLU A 104 4.52 -12.76 -7.18
CA GLU A 104 3.96 -11.63 -7.92
C GLU A 104 2.51 -11.95 -8.29
N LEU A 105 1.58 -11.12 -7.83
CA LEU A 105 0.15 -11.32 -8.04
C LEU A 105 -0.32 -10.73 -9.36
N SER A 106 0.12 -9.51 -9.67
CA SER A 106 -0.35 -8.80 -10.84
C SER A 106 0.53 -7.61 -11.21
N ILE A 107 0.37 -7.22 -12.48
CA ILE A 107 0.79 -5.94 -13.03
C ILE A 107 -0.50 -5.24 -13.48
N LEU A 108 -0.85 -4.14 -12.83
CA LEU A 108 -2.05 -3.34 -13.10
C LEU A 108 -1.64 -2.03 -13.81
N GLY A 109 -2.44 -1.49 -14.74
CA GLY A 109 -2.12 -0.25 -15.45
C GLY A 109 -3.28 0.29 -16.28
#